data_AF-A0A946AM43-F1
#
_entry.id   AF-A0A946AM43-F1
#
_cell.length_a   1.000
_cell.length_b   1.000
_cell.length_c   1.000
_cell.angle_alpha   90.00
_cell.angle_beta   90.00
_cell.angle_gamma   90.00
#
_symmetry.space_group_name_H-M   'P 1'
#
loop_
_entity.id
_entity.type
_entity.pdbx_description
1 polymer ?
#
loop_
_entity_poly.entity_id
_entity_poly.type
_entity_poly.pdbx_seq_one_letter_code
_entity_poly.pdbx_strand_id
1 'polypeptide(L)'
;FPKVRPIDTMVVLPSRDLREIAIDCRDEMPRPVRALLRGVAGRNASEGRLLSYLLFEQAYTKELINLGYQDAMKIKDQLLDFVTGEDVPRLFAPSWVSEDLRGLEPKKPLAKTSDEGKRSFWTLPFMRR
;
A
#
# COMPACT_ATOMS: atom_id res chain seq x y z
N PHE A 1 10.58 5.76 -36.53
CA PHE A 1 10.78 5.74 -35.06
C PHE A 1 11.70 4.59 -34.69
N PRO A 2 12.72 4.79 -33.84
CA PRO A 2 13.58 3.69 -33.39
C PRO A 2 12.75 2.62 -32.67
N LYS A 3 13.12 1.35 -32.87
CA LYS A 3 12.44 0.19 -32.28
C LYS A 3 12.71 0.18 -30.77
N VAL A 4 11.66 0.39 -29.96
CA VAL A 4 11.75 0.36 -28.50
C VAL A 4 11.87 -1.08 -28.01
N ARG A 5 12.74 -1.30 -27.01
CA ARG A 5 12.85 -2.60 -26.32
C ARG A 5 11.83 -2.62 -25.17
N PRO A 6 11.03 -3.69 -25.03
CA PRO A 6 10.15 -3.84 -23.87
C PRO A 6 10.99 -3.96 -22.59
N ILE A 7 10.42 -3.51 -21.48
CA ILE A 7 11.01 -3.63 -20.13
C ILE A 7 10.21 -4.69 -19.39
N ASP A 8 10.89 -5.70 -18.87
CA ASP A 8 10.29 -6.73 -18.03
C ASP A 8 10.19 -6.21 -16.59
N THR A 9 9.07 -6.48 -15.92
CA THR A 9 8.78 -5.96 -14.58
C THR A 9 8.31 -7.07 -13.66
N MET A 10 8.87 -7.10 -12.45
CA MET A 10 8.48 -8.01 -11.39
C MET A 10 8.09 -7.22 -10.15
N VAL A 11 6.92 -7.55 -9.58
CA VAL A 11 6.40 -6.91 -8.37
C VAL A 11 6.48 -7.89 -7.21
N VAL A 12 7.11 -7.47 -6.12
CA VAL A 12 7.16 -8.21 -4.85
C VAL A 12 6.44 -7.38 -3.80
N LEU A 13 5.36 -7.93 -3.25
CA LEU A 13 4.61 -7.34 -2.14
C LEU A 13 4.75 -8.22 -0.90
N PRO A 14 4.67 -7.62 0.30
CA PRO A 14 4.69 -8.37 1.55
C PRO A 14 3.53 -9.37 1.59
N SER A 15 3.78 -10.59 2.05
CA SER A 15 2.74 -11.61 2.21
C SER A 15 1.91 -11.46 3.48
N ARG A 16 2.28 -10.52 4.36
CA ARG A 16 1.58 -10.18 5.60
C ARG A 16 1.32 -8.69 5.66
N ASP A 17 0.23 -8.31 6.32
CA ASP A 17 -0.08 -6.91 6.57
C ASP A 17 0.95 -6.30 7.54
N LEU A 18 1.58 -5.22 7.10
CA LEU A 18 2.59 -4.50 7.90
C LEU A 18 1.98 -3.92 9.19
N ARG A 19 0.67 -3.64 9.19
CA ARG A 19 -0.06 -3.15 10.37
C ARG A 19 -0.15 -4.21 11.46
N GLU A 20 -0.35 -5.47 11.09
CA GLU A 20 -0.37 -6.57 12.06
C GLU A 20 1.00 -6.73 12.71
N ILE A 21 2.07 -6.70 11.92
CA ILE A 21 3.45 -6.78 12.41
C ILE A 21 3.76 -5.61 13.36
N ALA A 22 3.23 -4.43 13.07
CA ALA A 22 3.39 -3.27 13.94
C ALA A 22 2.66 -3.41 15.28
N ILE A 23 1.49 -4.05 15.29
CA ILE A 23 0.76 -4.37 16.53
C ILE A 23 1.58 -5.37 17.34
N ASP A 24 2.11 -6.43 16.72
CA ASP A 24 2.93 -7.44 17.38
C ASP A 24 4.19 -6.81 18.02
N CYS A 25 4.86 -5.91 17.30
CA CYS A 25 6.08 -5.24 17.77
C CYS A 25 5.84 -4.14 18.81
N ARG A 26 4.58 -3.70 19.01
CA ARG A 26 4.23 -2.60 19.91
C ARG A 26 4.70 -2.85 21.34
N ASP A 27 4.64 -4.09 21.81
CA ASP A 27 4.95 -4.45 23.19
C ASP A 27 6.46 -4.53 23.46
N GLU A 28 7.27 -4.69 22.42
CA GLU A 28 8.74 -4.66 22.48
C GLU A 28 9.31 -3.24 22.48
N MET A 29 8.46 -2.24 22.20
CA MET A 29 8.88 -0.84 22.08
C MET A 29 9.38 -0.25 23.41
N PRO A 30 10.46 0.56 23.42
CA PRO A 30 10.99 1.19 24.63
C PRO A 30 9.93 1.99 25.39
N ARG A 31 9.95 1.88 26.73
CA ARG A 31 8.99 2.55 27.63
C ARG A 31 8.80 4.06 27.36
N PRO A 32 9.86 4.85 27.07
CA PRO A 32 9.71 6.27 26.78
C PRO A 32 8.83 6.54 25.54
N VAL A 33 9.03 5.79 24.46
CA VAL A 33 8.21 5.92 23.24
C VAL A 33 6.77 5.52 23.52
N ARG A 34 6.56 4.44 24.29
CA ARG A 34 5.22 4.01 24.72
C ARG A 34 4.50 5.06 25.58
N ALA A 35 5.23 5.75 26.45
CA ALA A 35 4.70 6.83 27.27
C ALA A 35 4.34 8.07 26.43
N LEU A 36 5.20 8.45 25.48
CA LEU A 36 4.93 9.54 24.54
C LEU A 36 3.67 9.26 23.70
N LEU A 37 3.52 8.04 23.18
CA LEU A 37 2.32 7.66 22.45
C LEU A 37 1.05 7.72 23.30
N ARG A 38 1.12 7.40 24.60
CA ARG A 38 0.00 7.55 25.54
C ARG A 38 -0.32 9.00 25.90
N GLY A 39 0.65 9.91 25.83
CA GLY A 39 0.47 11.33 26.13
C GLY A 39 0.00 12.15 24.92
N VAL A 40 0.46 11.80 23.72
CA VAL A 40 0.12 12.48 22.46
C VAL A 40 -1.16 11.92 21.85
N ALA A 41 -1.46 10.65 22.10
CA ALA A 41 -2.75 10.08 21.80
C ALA A 41 -3.59 10.00 23.06
N GLY A 42 -4.74 10.69 23.09
CA GLY A 42 -5.87 10.15 23.84
C GLY A 42 -6.17 8.71 23.40
N ARG A 43 -7.23 8.07 23.93
CA ARG A 43 -7.57 6.64 23.70
C ARG A 43 -7.54 6.13 22.23
N ASN A 44 -7.44 7.00 21.22
CA ASN A 44 -7.44 6.70 19.80
C ASN A 44 -6.15 7.17 19.11
N ALA A 45 -4.99 6.59 19.44
CA ALA A 45 -3.79 6.77 18.63
C ALA A 45 -4.05 6.23 17.22
N SER A 46 -4.13 7.10 16.21
CA SER A 46 -4.31 6.66 14.83
C SER A 46 -3.19 5.70 14.43
N GLU A 47 -3.53 4.53 13.88
CA GLU A 47 -2.60 3.46 13.48
C GLU A 47 -1.43 3.97 12.63
N GLY A 48 -1.69 4.92 11.71
CA GLY A 48 -0.65 5.50 10.86
C GLY A 48 0.44 6.30 11.61
N ARG A 49 0.12 6.91 12.75
CA ARG A 49 1.13 7.61 13.59
C ARG A 49 2.01 6.61 14.33
N LEU A 50 1.42 5.58 14.93
CA LEU A 50 2.17 4.50 15.57
C LEU A 50 3.14 3.84 14.58
N LEU A 51 2.66 3.53 13.37
CA LEU A 51 3.47 2.93 12.31
C LEU A 51 4.70 3.79 11.97
N SER A 52 4.52 5.11 11.87
CA SER A 52 5.62 6.04 11.57
C SER A 52 6.74 6.05 12.63
N TYR A 53 6.44 5.73 13.89
CA TYR A 53 7.46 5.59 14.93
C TYR A 53 8.12 4.21 14.90
N LEU A 54 7.33 3.16 14.68
CA LEU A 54 7.84 1.79 14.61
C LEU A 54 8.76 1.54 13.41
N LEU A 55 8.58 2.26 12.29
CA LEU A 55 9.49 2.20 11.14
C LEU A 55 10.96 2.45 11.50
N PHE A 56 11.24 3.07 12.65
CA PHE A 56 12.60 3.33 13.15
C PHE A 56 13.00 2.45 14.35
N GLU A 57 12.11 1.59 14.83
CA GLU A 57 12.38 0.65 15.92
C GLU A 57 13.04 -0.63 15.39
N GLN A 58 14.04 -1.10 16.15
CA GLN A 58 14.88 -2.23 15.75
C GLN A 58 14.06 -3.53 15.59
N ALA A 59 13.13 -3.79 16.52
CA ALA A 59 12.29 -4.98 16.51
C ALA A 59 11.43 -5.05 15.24
N TYR A 60 10.72 -3.97 14.92
CA TYR A 60 9.87 -3.88 13.74
C TYR A 60 10.68 -4.01 12.45
N THR A 61 11.81 -3.32 12.34
CA THR A 61 12.69 -3.40 11.16
C THR A 61 13.21 -4.82 10.94
N LYS A 62 13.58 -5.53 12.02
CA LYS A 62 14.04 -6.92 11.94
C LYS A 62 12.95 -7.85 11.42
N GLU A 63 11.73 -7.70 11.90
CA GLU A 63 10.59 -8.50 11.42
C GLU A 63 10.26 -8.21 9.94
N LEU A 64 10.35 -6.94 9.51
CA LEU A 64 10.18 -6.59 8.11
C LEU A 64 11.26 -7.20 7.20
N ILE A 65 12.52 -7.19 7.64
CA ILE A 65 13.62 -7.83 6.89
C ILE A 65 13.40 -9.33 6.79
N ASN A 66 12.98 -9.98 7.89
CA ASN A 66 12.69 -11.40 7.89
C ASN A 66 11.53 -11.73 6.95
N LEU A 67 10.43 -10.97 7.00
CA LEU A 67 9.29 -11.14 6.09
C LEU A 67 9.73 -11.01 4.62
N GLY A 68 10.46 -9.93 4.28
CA GLY A 68 10.93 -9.71 2.93
C GLY A 68 11.86 -10.83 2.44
N TYR A 69 12.71 -11.36 3.31
CA TYR A 69 13.54 -12.52 3.00
C TYR A 69 12.70 -13.76 2.71
N GLN A 70 11.72 -14.08 3.55
CA GLN A 70 10.84 -15.24 3.32
C GLN A 70 10.04 -15.09 2.03
N ASP A 71 9.54 -13.89 1.73
CA ASP A 71 8.76 -13.62 0.52
C ASP A 71 9.62 -13.73 -0.73
N ALA A 72 10.86 -13.21 -0.70
CA ALA A 72 11.81 -13.41 -1.79
C ALA A 72 12.17 -14.89 -1.98
N MET A 73 12.38 -15.65 -0.90
CA MET A 73 12.74 -17.07 -1.00
C MET A 73 11.60 -17.92 -1.58
N LYS A 74 10.34 -17.55 -1.41
CA LYS A 74 9.20 -18.25 -2.03
C LYS A 74 9.19 -18.15 -3.56
N ILE A 75 9.75 -17.07 -4.11
CA ILE A 75 9.82 -16.81 -5.56
C ILE A 75 11.27 -16.79 -6.06
N LYS A 76 12.16 -17.50 -5.35
CA LYS A 76 13.61 -17.45 -5.57
C LYS A 76 14.01 -17.74 -7.02
N ASP A 77 13.41 -18.76 -7.62
CA ASP A 77 13.78 -19.20 -8.96
C ASP A 77 13.38 -18.13 -9.99
N GLN A 78 12.17 -17.57 -9.87
CA GLN A 78 11.72 -16.45 -10.72
C GLN A 78 12.56 -15.18 -10.51
N LEU A 79 12.97 -14.92 -9.26
CA LEU A 79 13.88 -13.82 -8.92
C LEU A 79 15.25 -14.00 -9.58
N LEU A 80 15.77 -15.24 -9.58
CA LEU A 80 17.05 -15.55 -10.19
C LEU A 80 16.97 -15.34 -11.70
N ASP A 81 15.96 -15.92 -12.35
CA ASP A 81 15.71 -15.78 -13.78
C ASP A 81 15.60 -14.29 -14.18
N PHE A 82 14.86 -13.50 -13.39
CA PHE A 82 14.69 -12.06 -13.61
C PHE A 82 16.02 -11.27 -13.51
N VAL A 83 16.86 -11.58 -12.51
CA VAL A 83 18.12 -10.87 -12.29
C VAL A 83 19.22 -11.33 -13.26
N THR A 84 19.17 -12.57 -13.74
CA THR A 84 20.11 -13.09 -14.75
C THR A 84 19.72 -12.72 -16.19
N GLY A 85 18.52 -12.17 -16.40
CA GLY A 85 18.04 -11.75 -17.72
C GLY A 85 17.51 -12.90 -18.57
N GLU A 86 17.06 -13.98 -17.92
CA GLU A 86 16.34 -15.08 -18.55
C GLU A 86 14.90 -14.66 -18.88
N ASP A 87 14.22 -15.44 -19.72
CA ASP A 87 12.89 -15.11 -20.21
C ASP A 87 11.85 -15.27 -19.08
N VAL A 88 11.39 -14.14 -18.54
CA VAL A 88 10.41 -14.05 -17.46
C VAL A 88 9.10 -13.43 -17.98
N PRO A 89 7.94 -13.80 -17.41
CA PRO A 89 6.70 -13.12 -17.74
C PRO A 89 6.84 -11.61 -17.55
N ARG A 90 6.46 -10.83 -18.57
CA ARG A 90 6.64 -9.36 -18.58
C ARG A 90 6.07 -8.65 -17.35
N LEU A 91 5.02 -9.23 -16.77
CA LEU A 91 4.47 -8.85 -15.48
C LEU A 91 4.35 -10.11 -14.62
N PHE A 92 5.27 -10.26 -13.67
CA PHE A 92 5.13 -11.25 -12.61
C PHE A 92 4.49 -10.59 -11.39
N ALA A 93 3.31 -11.09 -11.01
CA ALA A 93 2.61 -10.74 -9.78
C ALA A 93 2.26 -12.05 -9.05
N PRO A 94 2.78 -12.27 -7.82
CA PRO A 94 2.38 -13.40 -7.00
C PRO A 94 0.86 -13.44 -6.76
N SER A 95 0.28 -14.61 -6.55
CA SER A 95 -1.17 -14.76 -6.37
C SER A 95 -1.75 -13.97 -5.18
N TRP A 96 -0.96 -13.72 -4.14
CA TRP A 96 -1.38 -12.92 -2.98
C TRP A 96 -1.44 -11.41 -3.26
N VAL A 97 -0.85 -10.94 -4.36
CA VAL A 97 -0.86 -9.53 -4.77
C VAL A 97 -2.25 -9.07 -5.22
N SER A 98 -3.13 -9.99 -5.61
CA SER A 98 -4.50 -9.65 -6.05
C SER A 98 -5.37 -9.04 -4.96
N GLU A 99 -5.05 -9.22 -3.67
CA GLU A 99 -5.78 -8.57 -2.56
C GLU A 99 -5.34 -7.11 -2.39
N ASP A 100 -4.03 -6.84 -2.41
CA ASP A 100 -3.49 -5.48 -2.27
C ASP A 100 -3.78 -4.59 -3.47
N LEU A 101 -3.78 -5.17 -4.69
CA LEU A 101 -4.14 -4.45 -5.91
C LEU A 101 -5.62 -4.04 -5.96
N ARG A 102 -6.51 -4.72 -5.22
CA ARG A 102 -7.92 -4.30 -5.12
C ARG A 102 -8.09 -2.96 -4.40
N GLY A 103 -7.13 -2.56 -3.56
CA GLY A 103 -7.12 -1.24 -2.94
C GLY A 103 -6.81 -0.09 -3.91
N LEU A 104 -6.23 -0.41 -5.08
CA LEU A 104 -5.91 0.53 -6.15
C LEU A 104 -6.98 0.59 -7.24
N GLU A 105 -8.02 -0.25 -7.16
CA GLU A 105 -9.21 -0.12 -8.00
C GLU A 105 -9.81 1.28 -7.75
N PRO A 106 -10.06 2.07 -8.81
CA PRO A 106 -10.68 3.37 -8.64
C PRO A 106 -12.02 3.16 -7.94
N LYS A 107 -12.18 3.74 -6.74
CA LYS A 107 -13.44 3.69 -6.00
C LYS A 107 -14.57 4.04 -6.97
N LYS A 108 -15.46 3.08 -7.23
CA LYS A 108 -16.68 3.27 -8.02
C LYS A 108 -17.29 4.60 -7.58
N PRO A 109 -17.53 5.56 -8.50
CA PRO A 109 -17.99 6.87 -8.10
C PRO A 109 -19.23 6.68 -7.23
N LEU A 110 -19.22 7.28 -6.03
CA LEU A 110 -20.39 7.29 -5.15
C LEU A 110 -21.58 7.69 -6.02
N ALA A 111 -22.54 6.77 -6.17
CA ALA A 111 -23.79 7.07 -6.81
C ALA A 111 -24.34 8.31 -6.09
N LYS A 112 -24.43 9.44 -6.80
CA LYS A 112 -25.02 10.65 -6.26
C LYS A 112 -26.41 10.26 -5.79
N THR A 113 -26.61 10.36 -4.48
CA THR A 113 -27.91 10.19 -3.86
C THR A 113 -28.84 11.19 -4.51
N SER A 114 -29.79 10.66 -5.27
CA SER A 114 -30.87 11.39 -5.90
C SER A 114 -31.82 11.85 -4.81
N ASP A 115 -31.48 12.92 -4.12
CA ASP A 115 -32.47 13.75 -3.42
C ASP A 115 -31.88 15.12 -3.09
N GLU A 116 -32.13 16.09 -3.96
CA GLU A 116 -32.44 17.46 -3.54
C GLU A 116 -33.01 18.20 -4.75
N GLY A 117 -34.35 18.20 -4.79
CA GLY A 117 -35.07 19.15 -5.61
C GLY A 117 -34.75 20.59 -5.20
N LYS A 118 -34.79 21.47 -6.20
CA LYS A 118 -34.96 22.92 -6.08
C LYS A 118 -33.76 23.68 -5.50
N ARG A 119 -32.93 24.20 -6.40
CA ARG A 119 -32.73 25.65 -6.51
C ARG A 119 -32.20 26.01 -7.90
N SER A 120 -33.13 26.57 -8.66
CA SER A 120 -32.93 27.43 -9.81
C SER A 120 -31.83 28.47 -9.57
N PHE A 121 -30.77 28.42 -10.36
CA PHE A 121 -29.95 29.58 -10.66
C PHE A 121 -29.22 29.29 -11.98
N TRP A 122 -29.21 30.25 -12.90
CA TRP A 122 -28.78 30.17 -14.31
C TRP A 122 -29.84 29.77 -15.36
N THR A 123 -30.94 30.50 -15.38
CA THR A 123 -31.51 30.97 -16.66
C THR A 123 -30.83 32.27 -17.05
N LEU A 124 -30.20 32.34 -18.22
CA LEU A 124 -30.55 33.26 -19.31
C LEU A 124 -29.66 33.00 -20.56
N PRO A 125 -30.16 33.32 -21.78
CA PRO A 125 -29.73 32.75 -23.04
C PRO A 125 -28.81 33.70 -23.82
N PHE A 126 -27.86 33.16 -24.61
CA PHE A 126 -27.26 33.94 -25.70
C PHE A 126 -27.02 33.08 -26.95
N MET A 127 -28.11 33.00 -27.71
CA MET A 127 -28.25 33.24 -29.15
C MET A 127 -27.11 32.85 -30.11
N ARG A 128 -27.44 31.85 -30.93
CA ARG A 128 -26.96 31.55 -32.29
C ARG A 128 -27.10 32.79 -33.20
N ARG A 129 -26.00 33.27 -33.77
CA ARG A 129 -25.88 33.64 -35.20
C ARG A 129 -24.41 33.79 -35.58
#